data_AF-A0AAW1N7F9-F1
#
_entry.id   AF-A0AAW1N7F9-F1
#
_cell.length_a   1.000
_cell.length_b   1.000
_cell.length_c   1.000
_cell.angle_alpha   90.00
_cell.angle_beta   90.00
_cell.angle_gamma   90.00
#
_symmetry.space_group_name_H-M   'P 1'
#
loop_
_entity.id
_entity.type
_entity.pdbx_description
1 polymer ?
#
loop_
_entity_poly.entity_id
_entity_poly.type
_entity_poly.pdbx_seq_one_letter_code
_entity_poly.pdbx_strand_id
1 'polypeptide(L)'
;MSYFLLQIIILLTISTFPHPTKQYDPKNPPKPVKDVCNRIDDDKYGYCIAVFNTGSVENGDMRFLAYYARDLRENNATNAMQRINSDLMPRIPDPYVQQVLWVCKDAFEKVKEELVNRVNPMITSGSDFQEAKAWVNYCVGLMYSCRAVCMGYRDGVNALP
;
A
#
# COMPACT_ATOMS: atom_id res chain seq x y z
N MET A 1 -4.18 -21.70 -10.28
CA MET A 1 -5.09 -20.59 -9.92
C MET A 1 -4.75 -19.86 -8.61
N SER A 2 -3.94 -20.42 -7.71
CA SER A 2 -3.50 -19.78 -6.44
C SER A 2 -2.45 -18.65 -6.58
N TYR A 3 -1.98 -18.39 -7.81
CA TYR A 3 -0.81 -17.55 -8.10
C TYR A 3 -1.10 -16.06 -8.37
N PHE A 4 -2.37 -15.70 -8.46
CA PHE A 4 -2.82 -14.36 -8.85
C PHE A 4 -3.12 -13.44 -7.68
N LEU A 5 -3.54 -13.99 -6.52
CA LEU A 5 -3.67 -13.28 -5.24
C LEU A 5 -2.36 -12.57 -4.82
N LEU A 6 -1.21 -13.10 -5.25
CA LEU A 6 0.13 -12.64 -4.88
C LEU A 6 0.51 -11.27 -5.45
N GLN A 7 0.30 -11.03 -6.75
CA GLN A 7 0.74 -9.78 -7.40
C GLN A 7 0.00 -8.55 -6.86
N ILE A 8 -1.23 -8.78 -6.43
CA ILE A 8 -2.17 -7.82 -5.88
C ILE A 8 -1.61 -7.23 -4.57
N ILE A 9 -1.25 -8.10 -3.64
CA ILE A 9 -0.74 -7.79 -2.30
C ILE A 9 0.54 -6.92 -2.32
N ILE A 10 1.36 -7.13 -3.34
CA ILE A 10 2.67 -6.56 -3.49
C ILE A 10 2.61 -5.12 -4.02
N LEU A 11 1.72 -4.84 -4.97
CA LEU A 11 1.55 -3.45 -5.44
C LEU A 11 0.97 -2.57 -4.33
N LEU A 12 0.13 -3.13 -3.45
CA LEU A 12 -0.48 -2.45 -2.30
C LEU A 12 0.49 -2.04 -1.21
N THR A 13 1.64 -2.68 -1.05
CA THR A 13 2.50 -2.42 0.12
C THR A 13 3.72 -1.56 -0.20
N ILE A 14 4.18 -1.54 -1.45
CA ILE A 14 5.59 -1.20 -1.75
C ILE A 14 5.78 0.18 -2.40
N SER A 15 4.70 0.84 -2.85
CA SER A 15 4.83 2.05 -3.67
C SER A 15 5.10 3.36 -2.91
N THR A 16 5.01 3.44 -1.58
CA THR A 16 5.03 4.76 -0.88
C THR A 16 5.49 4.82 0.58
N PHE A 17 5.82 3.71 1.27
CA PHE A 17 6.03 3.75 2.73
C PHE A 17 7.47 3.42 3.16
N PRO A 18 7.98 4.05 4.23
CA PRO A 18 9.32 3.80 4.74
C PRO A 18 9.47 2.36 5.26
N HIS A 19 10.68 1.81 5.11
CA HIS A 19 11.02 0.45 5.53
C HIS A 19 10.65 0.18 7.00
N PRO A 20 10.12 -1.01 7.34
CA PRO A 20 9.98 -1.44 8.73
C PRO A 20 11.35 -1.46 9.42
N THR A 21 11.44 -0.92 10.64
CA THR A 21 12.70 -0.74 11.40
C THR A 21 13.17 -1.99 12.14
N LYS A 22 12.41 -3.09 12.13
CA LYS A 22 12.83 -4.36 12.74
C LYS A 22 13.57 -5.22 11.72
N GLN A 23 14.90 -5.30 11.89
CA GLN A 23 15.77 -6.25 11.19
C GLN A 23 15.44 -7.69 11.63
N TYR A 24 15.02 -8.51 10.68
CA TYR A 24 14.93 -9.96 10.83
C TYR A 24 15.63 -10.62 9.65
N ASP A 25 16.17 -11.82 9.87
CA ASP A 25 17.06 -12.52 8.94
C ASP A 25 16.36 -12.83 7.60
N PRO A 26 16.66 -12.09 6.51
CA PRO A 26 16.02 -12.27 5.20
C PRO A 26 16.36 -13.62 4.55
N LYS A 27 17.28 -14.40 5.14
CA LYS A 27 17.83 -15.61 4.54
C LYS A 27 16.89 -16.82 4.64
N ASN A 28 15.94 -16.85 5.58
CA ASN A 28 15.06 -18.01 5.81
C ASN A 28 13.56 -17.66 6.03
N PRO A 29 12.87 -17.02 5.06
CA PRO A 29 11.44 -16.73 5.20
C PRO A 29 10.56 -17.99 5.10
N PRO A 30 9.36 -18.02 5.75
CA PRO A 30 8.39 -19.08 5.56
C PRO A 30 8.06 -19.31 4.09
N LYS A 31 7.87 -20.56 3.66
CA LYS A 31 7.67 -20.91 2.24
C LYS A 31 6.56 -20.09 1.55
N PRO A 32 5.36 -19.90 2.14
CA PRO A 32 4.31 -19.07 1.53
C PRO A 32 4.78 -17.62 1.30
N VAL A 33 5.48 -17.03 2.27
CA VAL A 33 6.04 -15.67 2.18
C VAL A 33 7.13 -15.59 1.12
N LYS A 34 8.04 -16.57 1.08
CA LYS A 34 9.07 -16.67 0.05
C LYS A 34 8.45 -16.75 -1.36
N ASP A 35 7.45 -17.59 -1.53
CA ASP A 35 6.75 -17.81 -2.80
C ASP A 35 5.98 -16.57 -3.25
N VAL A 36 5.50 -15.75 -2.31
CA VAL A 36 4.89 -14.43 -2.56
C VAL A 36 5.94 -13.43 -2.99
N CYS A 37 6.95 -13.23 -2.17
CA CYS A 37 7.91 -12.15 -2.36
C CYS A 37 8.85 -12.39 -3.56
N ASN A 38 9.14 -13.64 -3.94
CA ASN A 38 9.94 -13.97 -5.13
C ASN A 38 9.29 -13.55 -6.46
N ARG A 39 8.04 -13.07 -6.45
CA ARG A 39 7.28 -12.69 -7.66
C ARG A 39 7.18 -11.19 -7.86
N ILE A 40 7.97 -10.44 -7.11
CA ILE A 40 8.10 -9.00 -7.18
C ILE A 40 9.42 -8.70 -7.89
N ASP A 41 9.50 -7.52 -8.48
CA ASP A 41 10.76 -6.90 -8.82
C ASP A 41 11.79 -7.09 -7.68
N ASP A 42 13.02 -7.47 -8.04
CA ASP A 42 14.07 -7.86 -7.10
C ASP A 42 14.40 -6.76 -6.08
N ASP A 43 14.23 -5.48 -6.45
CA ASP A 43 14.45 -4.31 -5.59
C ASP A 43 13.45 -4.21 -4.42
N LYS A 44 12.34 -4.93 -4.51
CA LYS A 44 11.22 -4.90 -3.55
C LYS A 44 11.08 -6.20 -2.76
N TYR A 45 11.86 -7.22 -3.10
CA TYR A 45 11.87 -8.52 -2.42
C TYR A 45 12.07 -8.37 -0.91
N GLY A 46 13.15 -7.69 -0.50
CA GLY A 46 13.50 -7.51 0.91
C GLY A 46 12.43 -6.77 1.70
N TYR A 47 11.75 -5.80 1.07
CA TYR A 47 10.64 -5.09 1.69
C TYR A 47 9.41 -5.99 1.87
N CYS A 48 9.05 -6.80 0.87
CA CYS A 48 7.95 -7.75 1.01
C CYS A 48 8.20 -8.77 2.12
N ILE A 49 9.43 -9.30 2.20
CA ILE A 49 9.81 -10.19 3.30
C ILE A 49 9.63 -9.47 4.63
N ALA A 50 10.15 -8.24 4.76
CA ALA A 50 10.02 -7.46 5.99
C ALA A 50 8.56 -7.22 6.40
N VAL A 51 7.68 -6.89 5.45
CA VAL A 51 6.24 -6.69 5.69
C VAL A 51 5.57 -7.96 6.21
N PHE A 52 5.82 -9.10 5.58
CA PHE A 52 5.18 -10.34 5.99
C PHE A 52 5.85 -11.01 7.20
N ASN A 53 7.08 -10.65 7.53
CA ASN A 53 7.73 -11.12 8.76
C ASN A 53 7.32 -10.31 10.00
N THR A 54 6.56 -9.21 9.87
CA THR A 54 6.06 -8.46 11.04
C THR A 54 4.79 -9.05 11.68
N GLY A 55 4.25 -10.17 11.18
CA GLY A 55 3.06 -10.82 11.72
C GLY A 55 3.24 -12.31 12.03
N SER A 56 2.23 -12.93 12.66
CA SER A 56 2.13 -14.38 12.92
C SER A 56 1.88 -15.19 11.63
N VAL A 57 2.70 -14.96 10.61
CA VAL A 57 2.49 -15.42 9.24
C VAL A 57 3.03 -16.84 9.02
N GLU A 58 3.74 -17.41 10.00
CA GLU A 58 4.33 -18.75 9.93
C GLU A 58 3.32 -19.86 9.60
N ASN A 59 2.03 -19.66 9.92
CA ASN A 59 0.96 -20.63 9.67
C ASN A 59 -0.15 -20.11 8.71
N GLY A 60 0.05 -18.94 8.10
CA GLY A 60 -0.94 -18.30 7.24
C GLY A 60 -1.00 -18.92 5.85
N ASP A 61 -2.20 -19.29 5.40
CA ASP A 61 -2.43 -19.64 3.99
C ASP A 61 -2.40 -18.37 3.09
N MET A 62 -2.52 -18.56 1.77
CA MET A 62 -2.49 -17.44 0.82
C MET A 62 -3.62 -16.42 1.05
N ARG A 63 -4.75 -16.86 1.65
CA ARG A 63 -5.87 -15.98 1.96
C ARG A 63 -5.54 -15.12 3.18
N PHE A 64 -4.92 -15.70 4.21
CA PHE A 64 -4.39 -14.96 5.35
C PHE A 64 -3.39 -13.89 4.92
N LEU A 65 -2.46 -14.21 4.02
CA LEU A 65 -1.51 -13.25 3.47
C LEU A 65 -2.21 -12.08 2.75
N ALA A 66 -3.29 -12.37 2.02
CA ALA A 66 -4.08 -11.36 1.33
C ALA A 66 -4.80 -10.43 2.31
N TYR A 67 -5.41 -10.98 3.37
CA TYR A 67 -6.01 -10.19 4.45
C TYR A 67 -4.98 -9.31 5.14
N TYR A 68 -3.85 -9.89 5.56
CA TYR A 68 -2.80 -9.16 6.25
C TYR A 68 -2.31 -7.95 5.44
N ALA A 69 -2.06 -8.13 4.15
CA ALA A 69 -1.61 -7.05 3.29
C ALA A 69 -2.70 -5.99 3.02
N ARG A 70 -3.96 -6.42 2.89
CA ARG A 70 -5.11 -5.51 2.78
C ARG A 70 -5.22 -4.64 4.03
N ASP A 71 -5.21 -5.25 5.21
CA ASP A 71 -5.31 -4.57 6.51
C ASP A 71 -4.12 -3.62 6.71
N LEU A 72 -2.91 -4.04 6.36
CA LEU A 72 -1.73 -3.18 6.42
C LEU A 72 -1.89 -1.94 5.52
N ARG A 73 -2.41 -2.10 4.30
CA ARG A 73 -2.62 -0.96 3.40
C ARG A 73 -3.75 -0.06 3.87
N GLU A 74 -4.83 -0.62 4.40
CA GLU A 74 -5.93 0.12 5.00
C GLU A 74 -5.45 0.97 6.20
N ASN A 75 -4.65 0.37 7.09
CA ASN A 75 -4.03 1.04 8.21
C ASN A 75 -3.08 2.15 7.76
N ASN A 76 -2.26 1.88 6.74
CA ASN A 76 -1.35 2.88 6.18
C ASN A 76 -2.10 4.07 5.56
N ALA A 77 -3.18 3.83 4.82
CA ALA A 77 -4.03 4.89 4.28
C ALA A 77 -4.69 5.70 5.41
N THR A 78 -5.19 5.02 6.45
CA THR A 78 -5.78 5.66 7.63
C THR A 78 -4.76 6.55 8.36
N ASN A 79 -3.56 6.04 8.62
CA ASN A 79 -2.48 6.79 9.27
C ASN A 79 -2.03 7.99 8.42
N ALA A 80 -1.98 7.84 7.09
CA ALA A 80 -1.64 8.94 6.19
C ALA A 80 -2.70 10.05 6.22
N MET A 81 -3.99 9.70 6.17
CA MET A 81 -5.08 10.67 6.33
C MET A 81 -5.04 11.37 7.68
N GLN A 82 -4.77 10.64 8.76
CA GLN A 82 -4.63 11.21 10.09
C GLN A 82 -3.52 12.26 10.10
N ARG A 83 -2.31 11.92 9.61
CA ARG A 83 -1.20 12.87 9.50
C ARG A 83 -1.53 14.10 8.66
N ILE A 84 -2.23 13.93 7.54
CA ILE A 84 -2.66 15.06 6.71
C ILE A 84 -3.55 16.00 7.52
N ASN A 85 -4.58 15.47 8.19
CA ASN A 85 -5.54 16.27 8.94
C ASN A 85 -4.98 16.88 10.23
N SER A 86 -4.19 16.12 11.00
CA SER A 86 -3.72 16.55 12.32
C SER A 86 -2.46 17.40 12.26
N ASP A 87 -1.57 17.10 11.31
CA ASP A 87 -0.20 17.64 11.34
C ASP A 87 0.05 18.59 10.18
N LEU A 88 -0.36 18.23 8.95
CA LEU A 88 0.04 18.97 7.76
C LEU A 88 -0.90 20.13 7.44
N MET A 89 -2.20 19.86 7.31
CA MET A 89 -3.18 20.89 6.92
C MET A 89 -3.25 22.06 7.91
N PRO A 90 -3.22 21.88 9.24
CA PRO A 90 -3.26 23.02 10.17
C PRO A 90 -1.97 23.85 10.18
N ARG A 91 -0.84 23.29 9.75
CA ARG A 91 0.49 23.91 9.88
C ARG A 91 0.98 24.59 8.62
N ILE A 92 0.45 24.24 7.45
CA ILE A 92 0.95 24.74 6.17
C ILE A 92 -0.12 25.63 5.52
N PRO A 93 -0.11 26.95 5.74
CA PRO A 93 -1.17 27.83 5.25
C PRO A 93 -1.12 28.08 3.73
N ASP A 94 -0.16 27.50 3.01
CA ASP A 94 -0.02 27.66 1.55
C ASP A 94 -1.23 27.04 0.81
N PRO A 95 -2.00 27.82 0.04
CA PRO A 95 -3.22 27.32 -0.63
C PRO A 95 -2.96 26.20 -1.64
N TYR A 96 -1.81 26.22 -2.31
CA TYR A 96 -1.44 25.18 -3.27
C TYR A 96 -1.09 23.88 -2.53
N VAL A 97 -0.33 23.96 -1.44
CA VAL A 97 -0.05 22.80 -0.58
C VAL A 97 -1.33 22.26 0.03
N GLN A 98 -2.26 23.12 0.47
CA GLN A 98 -3.58 22.68 0.95
C GLN A 98 -4.34 21.88 -0.11
N GLN A 99 -4.32 22.35 -1.36
CA GLN A 99 -4.94 21.63 -2.48
C GLN A 99 -4.26 20.27 -2.72
N VAL A 100 -2.92 20.21 -2.71
CA VAL A 100 -2.18 18.94 -2.83
C VAL A 100 -2.55 17.97 -1.70
N LEU A 101 -2.57 18.45 -0.46
CA LEU A 101 -2.92 17.66 0.72
C LEU A 101 -4.36 17.15 0.65
N TRP A 102 -5.30 17.94 0.14
CA TRP A 102 -6.67 17.54 -0.06
C TRP A 102 -6.81 16.42 -1.11
N VAL A 103 -6.14 16.55 -2.27
CA VAL A 103 -6.12 15.49 -3.29
C VAL A 103 -5.53 14.20 -2.74
N CYS A 104 -4.45 14.30 -1.98
CA CYS A 104 -3.85 13.14 -1.33
C CYS A 104 -4.81 12.49 -0.32
N LYS A 105 -5.49 13.28 0.51
CA LYS A 105 -6.48 12.77 1.46
C LYS A 105 -7.62 12.03 0.76
N ASP A 106 -8.23 12.62 -0.27
CA ASP A 106 -9.30 11.99 -1.06
C ASP A 106 -8.83 10.66 -1.69
N ALA A 107 -7.60 10.62 -2.19
CA ALA A 107 -7.02 9.38 -2.71
C ALA A 107 -6.88 8.30 -1.63
N PHE A 108 -6.41 8.64 -0.43
CA PHE A 108 -6.29 7.69 0.69
C PHE A 108 -7.66 7.21 1.20
N GLU A 109 -8.65 8.10 1.23
CA GLU A 109 -10.03 7.76 1.62
C GLU A 109 -10.63 6.75 0.65
N LYS A 110 -10.53 7.00 -0.66
CA LYS A 110 -10.95 6.05 -1.70
C LYS A 110 -10.21 4.73 -1.61
N VAL A 111 -8.89 4.73 -1.37
CA VAL A 111 -8.14 3.48 -1.17
C VAL A 111 -8.75 2.66 -0.02
N LYS A 112 -9.05 3.29 1.11
CA LYS A 112 -9.69 2.62 2.24
C LYS A 112 -11.06 2.04 1.84
N GLU A 113 -11.90 2.84 1.20
CA GLU A 113 -13.23 2.42 0.75
C GLU A 113 -13.18 1.23 -0.19
N GLU A 114 -12.33 1.26 -1.22
CA GLU A 114 -12.26 0.18 -2.20
C GLU A 114 -11.64 -1.10 -1.61
N LEU A 115 -10.69 -0.98 -0.69
CA LEU A 115 -10.15 -2.14 0.03
C LEU A 115 -11.23 -2.84 0.86
N VAL A 116 -12.07 -2.08 1.56
CA VAL A 116 -13.13 -2.62 2.43
C VAL A 116 -14.34 -3.10 1.63
N ASN A 117 -14.77 -2.34 0.62
CA ASN A 117 -16.02 -2.58 -0.08
C ASN A 117 -15.88 -3.50 -1.29
N ARG A 118 -14.70 -3.55 -1.92
CA ARG A 118 -14.47 -4.38 -3.12
C ARG A 118 -13.52 -5.52 -2.85
N VAL A 119 -12.32 -5.22 -2.34
CA VAL A 119 -11.26 -6.23 -2.22
C VAL A 119 -11.56 -7.24 -1.10
N ASN A 120 -12.03 -6.77 0.05
CA ASN A 120 -12.30 -7.64 1.18
C ASN A 120 -13.36 -8.73 0.90
N PRO A 121 -14.54 -8.42 0.30
CA PRO A 121 -15.49 -9.44 -0.13
C PRO A 121 -14.87 -10.50 -1.05
N MET A 122 -14.02 -10.08 -2.00
CA MET A 122 -13.42 -10.99 -2.99
C MET A 122 -12.35 -11.91 -2.39
N ILE A 123 -11.58 -11.43 -1.40
CA ILE A 123 -10.67 -12.28 -0.61
C ILE A 123 -11.48 -13.31 0.20
N THR A 124 -12.59 -12.85 0.81
CA THR A 124 -13.44 -13.66 1.69
C THR A 124 -14.15 -14.79 0.95
N SER A 125 -14.83 -14.47 -0.15
CA SER A 125 -15.54 -15.47 -0.95
C SER A 125 -14.60 -16.38 -1.73
N GLY A 126 -13.38 -15.91 -2.02
CA GLY A 126 -12.43 -16.59 -2.89
C GLY A 126 -12.93 -16.76 -4.33
N SER A 127 -13.92 -15.95 -4.74
CA SER A 127 -14.67 -16.16 -5.98
C SER A 127 -14.16 -15.36 -7.18
N ASP A 128 -13.54 -14.19 -6.98
CA ASP A 128 -13.04 -13.37 -8.09
C ASP A 128 -11.71 -12.66 -7.80
N PHE A 129 -10.62 -13.38 -8.04
CA PHE A 129 -9.27 -12.84 -7.84
C PHE A 129 -8.81 -11.90 -8.96
N GLN A 130 -9.43 -11.94 -10.14
CA GLN A 130 -9.08 -11.01 -11.22
C GLN A 130 -9.70 -9.64 -10.98
N GLU A 131 -10.94 -9.62 -10.51
CA GLU A 131 -11.58 -8.37 -10.12
C GLU A 131 -10.88 -7.76 -8.88
N ALA A 132 -10.52 -8.59 -7.89
CA ALA A 132 -9.72 -8.12 -6.75
C ALA A 132 -8.41 -7.47 -7.20
N LYS A 133 -7.77 -8.00 -8.24
CA LYS A 133 -6.56 -7.42 -8.82
C LYS A 133 -6.81 -6.06 -9.44
N ALA A 134 -7.90 -5.91 -10.19
CA ALA A 134 -8.25 -4.64 -10.82
C ALA A 134 -8.46 -3.54 -9.77
N TRP A 135 -9.22 -3.83 -8.71
CA TRP A 135 -9.48 -2.89 -7.62
C TRP A 135 -8.23 -2.52 -6.83
N VAL A 136 -7.34 -3.49 -6.65
CA VAL A 136 -6.05 -3.23 -6.01
C VAL A 136 -5.12 -2.39 -6.88
N ASN A 137 -5.04 -2.68 -8.18
CA ASN A 137 -4.29 -1.84 -9.12
C ASN A 137 -4.85 -0.42 -9.16
N TYR A 138 -6.16 -0.27 -9.08
CA TYR A 138 -6.83 1.02 -8.94
C TYR A 138 -6.39 1.75 -7.67
N CYS A 139 -6.40 1.08 -6.51
CA CYS A 139 -5.88 1.64 -5.25
C CYS A 139 -4.42 2.10 -5.36
N VAL A 140 -3.61 1.36 -6.12
CA VAL A 140 -2.20 1.70 -6.35
C VAL A 140 -2.09 2.92 -7.27
N GLY A 141 -2.92 3.02 -8.30
CA GLY A 141 -3.04 4.20 -9.16
C GLY A 141 -3.39 5.47 -8.37
N LEU A 142 -4.38 5.41 -7.47
CA LEU A 142 -4.76 6.53 -6.60
C LEU A 142 -3.56 7.07 -5.78
N MET A 143 -2.74 6.15 -5.28
CA MET A 143 -1.56 6.48 -4.48
C MET A 143 -0.46 7.12 -5.31
N TYR A 144 -0.27 6.66 -6.56
CA TYR A 144 0.61 7.32 -7.52
C TYR A 144 0.13 8.71 -7.89
N SER A 145 -1.19 8.93 -8.00
CA SER A 145 -1.74 10.26 -8.27
C SER A 145 -1.40 11.25 -7.16
N CYS A 146 -1.57 10.88 -5.88
CA CYS A 146 -1.12 11.71 -4.76
C CYS A 146 0.39 12.04 -4.86
N ARG A 147 1.23 11.02 -5.12
CA ARG A 147 2.68 11.22 -5.29
C ARG A 147 3.00 12.16 -6.46
N ALA A 148 2.32 12.01 -7.59
CA ALA A 148 2.55 12.83 -8.78
C ALA A 148 2.23 14.31 -8.51
N VAL A 149 1.14 14.60 -7.79
CA VAL A 149 0.78 15.98 -7.42
C VAL A 149 1.80 16.56 -6.43
N CYS A 150 2.26 15.79 -5.44
CA CYS A 150 3.34 16.21 -4.53
C CYS A 150 4.66 16.50 -5.27
N MET A 151 5.03 15.65 -6.24
CA MET A 151 6.24 15.87 -7.05
C MET A 151 6.09 17.10 -7.94
N GLY A 152 4.94 17.29 -8.58
CA GLY A 152 4.67 18.47 -9.40
C GLY A 152 4.81 19.78 -8.61
N TYR A 153 4.32 19.81 -7.36
CA TYR A 153 4.54 20.97 -6.48
C TYR A 153 6.02 21.19 -6.17
N ARG A 154 6.72 20.14 -5.71
CA ARG A 154 8.16 20.22 -5.38
C ARG A 154 8.99 20.71 -6.56
N ASP A 155 8.76 20.14 -7.73
CA ASP A 155 9.52 20.44 -8.94
C ASP A 155 9.18 21.86 -9.44
N GLY A 156 7.92 22.30 -9.28
CA GLY A 156 7.51 23.68 -9.53
C GLY A 156 8.18 24.70 -8.60
N VAL A 157 8.29 24.39 -7.30
CA VAL A 157 9.00 25.25 -6.33
C VAL A 157 10.50 25.32 -6.65
N ASN A 158 11.13 24.20 -6.98
CA ASN A 158 12.56 24.15 -7.32
C ASN A 158 12.90 24.80 -8.67
N ALA A 159 11.90 25.04 -9.53
CA ALA A 159 12.06 25.71 -10.80
C ALA A 159 11.92 27.24 -10.70
N LEU A 160 11.55 27.76 -9.53
CA LEU A 160 11.54 29.20 -9.27
C LEU A 160 12.99 29.69 -9.04
N PRO A 161 13.40 30.81 -9.67
CA PRO A 161 14.76 31.36 -9.55
C PRO A 161 15.09 31.87 -8.15
#